data_AF-A0A1M5GC25-F1
#
_entry.id   AF-A0A1M5GC25-F1
#
_cell.length_a   1.000
_cell.length_b   1.000
_cell.length_c   1.000
_cell.angle_alpha   90.00
_cell.angle_beta   90.00
_cell.angle_gamma   90.00
#
_symmetry.space_group_name_H-M   'P 1'
#
loop_
_entity.id
_entity.type
_entity.pdbx_description
1 polymer ?
#
loop_
_entity_poly.entity_id
_entity_poly.type
_entity_poly.pdbx_seq_one_letter_code
_entity_poly.pdbx_strand_id
1 'polypeptide(L)'
;MIKKSVIVKNSDSEIKQMKKDYRMTVIELISMIQSKGLLIPTEIILDKYVEREIVLFDDKFFLIVRVFDKIFGLLLYTELYVFDTHKKAQGFYNRLIIKLNKQ
;
A
#
# COMPACT_ATOMS: atom_id res chain seq x y z
N MET A 1 27.02 -4.34 -4.53
CA MET A 1 25.84 -4.19 -3.65
C MET A 1 24.83 -3.29 -4.37
N ILE A 2 23.85 -3.85 -5.06
CA ILE A 2 22.84 -3.03 -5.76
C ILE A 2 21.77 -2.66 -4.73
N LYS A 3 21.76 -1.41 -4.27
CA LYS A 3 20.59 -0.84 -3.59
C LYS A 3 19.45 -0.85 -4.62
N LYS A 4 18.59 -1.84 -4.55
CA LYS A 4 17.35 -1.84 -5.34
C LYS A 4 16.48 -0.74 -4.77
N SER A 5 16.41 0.36 -5.50
CA SER A 5 15.56 1.50 -5.17
C SER A 5 14.11 1.03 -5.16
N VAL A 6 13.46 1.08 -4.00
CA VAL A 6 12.02 0.86 -3.90
C VAL A 6 11.33 2.04 -4.58
N ILE A 7 10.72 1.79 -5.72
CA ILE A 7 9.91 2.81 -6.40
C ILE A 7 8.58 2.87 -5.68
N VAL A 8 8.21 4.03 -5.16
CA VAL A 8 6.91 4.22 -4.50
C VAL A 8 6.00 5.01 -5.41
N LYS A 9 4.89 4.42 -5.87
CA LYS A 9 3.89 5.10 -6.72
C LYS A 9 2.74 5.62 -5.84
N ASN A 10 2.33 6.86 -6.07
CA ASN A 10 1.24 7.50 -5.35
C ASN A 10 0.19 8.07 -6.33
N SER A 11 -1.01 7.50 -6.32
CA SER A 11 -2.07 7.86 -7.25
C SER A 11 -3.06 8.89 -6.71
N ASP A 12 -3.06 9.14 -5.39
CA ASP A 12 -4.09 9.94 -4.71
C ASP A 12 -3.65 11.39 -4.41
N SER A 13 -4.52 12.37 -4.67
CA SER A 13 -4.31 13.78 -4.32
C SER A 13 -4.16 13.98 -2.82
N GLU A 14 -4.83 13.17 -2.00
CA GLU A 14 -4.80 13.24 -0.54
C GLU A 14 -3.39 12.87 -0.02
N ILE A 15 -2.77 11.82 -0.56
CA ILE A 15 -1.38 11.44 -0.22
C ILE A 15 -0.41 12.56 -0.60
N LYS A 16 -0.61 13.20 -1.77
CA LYS A 16 0.22 14.33 -2.19
C LYS A 16 0.09 15.52 -1.24
N GLN A 17 -1.12 15.76 -0.72
CA GLN A 17 -1.39 16.80 0.24
C GLN A 17 -0.76 16.48 1.61
N MET A 18 -1.00 15.28 2.16
CA MET A 18 -0.40 14.83 3.43
C MET A 18 1.13 14.93 3.42
N LYS A 19 1.79 14.53 2.33
CA LYS A 19 3.25 14.70 2.20
C LYS A 19 3.70 16.15 2.34
N LYS A 20 2.93 17.10 1.79
CA LYS A 20 3.24 18.53 1.89
C LYS A 20 3.02 19.01 3.33
N ASP A 21 1.90 18.63 3.92
CA ASP A 21 1.50 19.09 5.27
C ASP A 21 2.48 18.60 6.34
N TYR A 22 2.91 17.33 6.24
CA TYR A 22 3.84 16.72 7.19
C TYR A 22 5.32 16.81 6.78
N ARG A 23 5.63 17.41 5.62
CA ARG A 23 6.99 17.55 5.06
C ARG A 23 7.80 16.25 5.07
N MET A 24 7.18 15.15 4.62
CA MET A 24 7.77 13.82 4.63
C MET A 24 7.66 13.08 3.29
N THR A 25 8.52 12.08 3.09
CA THR A 25 8.48 11.13 1.97
C THR A 25 7.29 10.18 2.11
N VAL A 26 6.94 9.47 1.02
CA VAL A 26 5.89 8.44 1.11
C VAL A 26 6.31 7.29 2.03
N ILE A 27 7.61 6.99 2.10
CA ILE A 27 8.13 5.94 2.97
C ILE A 27 7.95 6.34 4.44
N GLU A 28 8.33 7.56 4.80
CA GLU A 28 8.11 8.09 6.16
C GLU A 28 6.61 8.17 6.50
N LEU A 29 5.78 8.54 5.53
CA LEU A 29 4.32 8.57 5.69
C LEU A 29 3.77 7.16 5.96
N ILE A 30 4.21 6.15 5.21
CA ILE A 30 3.84 4.75 5.44
C ILE A 30 4.27 4.33 6.85
N SER A 31 5.51 4.61 7.27
CA SER A 31 6.00 4.29 8.61
C SER A 31 5.20 5.00 9.71
N MET A 32 4.82 6.26 9.51
CA MET A 32 3.98 7.00 10.44
C MET A 32 2.58 6.36 10.54
N ILE A 33 1.96 6.04 9.40
CA ILE A 33 0.63 5.40 9.36
C ILE A 33 0.69 4.05 10.05
N GLN A 34 1.69 3.22 9.78
CA GLN A 34 1.85 1.90 10.41
C GLN A 34 2.10 2.00 11.93
N SER A 35 2.83 3.01 12.39
CA SER A 35 3.17 3.17 13.81
C SER A 35 2.03 3.76 14.65
N LYS A 36 1.15 4.56 14.05
CA LYS A 36 0.07 5.27 14.76
C LYS A 36 -1.32 4.73 14.45
N GLY A 37 -1.48 4.09 13.30
CA GLY A 37 -2.75 3.57 12.83
C GLY A 37 -3.05 2.18 13.38
N LEU A 38 -4.32 1.82 13.32
CA LEU A 38 -4.77 0.49 13.68
C LEU A 38 -4.70 -0.41 12.44
N LEU A 39 -3.83 -1.42 12.47
CA LEU A 39 -3.82 -2.46 11.45
C LEU A 39 -5.16 -3.19 11.49
N ILE A 40 -5.88 -3.19 10.36
CA ILE A 40 -7.16 -3.87 10.22
C ILE A 40 -6.88 -5.29 9.72
N PRO A 41 -7.06 -6.32 10.58
CA PRO A 41 -6.96 -7.70 10.14
C PRO A 41 -8.03 -7.94 9.09
N THR A 42 -7.68 -8.62 8.01
CA THR A 42 -8.67 -8.92 6.98
C THR A 42 -8.50 -10.31 6.44
N GLU A 43 -9.58 -11.08 6.53
CA GLU A 43 -9.68 -12.39 5.93
C GLU A 43 -9.99 -12.24 4.43
N ILE A 44 -8.93 -12.30 3.63
CA ILE A 44 -8.62 -13.38 2.67
C ILE A 44 -7.22 -13.04 2.12
N ILE A 45 -6.31 -13.99 2.33
CA ILE A 45 -4.93 -14.06 1.83
C ILE A 45 -4.99 -14.68 0.43
N LEU A 46 -4.26 -14.17 -0.57
CA LEU A 46 -3.73 -14.99 -1.67
C LEU A 46 -2.73 -14.24 -2.58
N ASP A 47 -1.71 -15.02 -2.95
CA ASP A 47 -0.50 -14.83 -3.77
C ASP A 47 0.71 -14.12 -3.12
N LYS A 48 1.83 -14.86 -2.99
CA LYS A 48 3.06 -14.45 -2.27
C LYS A 48 3.79 -13.28 -2.93
N TYR A 49 3.36 -12.90 -4.13
CA TYR A 49 3.98 -11.89 -4.97
C TYR A 49 3.34 -10.51 -4.84
N VAL A 50 2.16 -10.43 -4.20
CA VAL A 50 1.52 -9.16 -3.87
C VAL A 50 1.08 -9.21 -2.42
N GLU A 51 1.74 -8.44 -1.58
CA GLU A 51 1.33 -8.27 -0.19
C GLU A 51 0.51 -7.00 -0.02
N ARG A 52 -0.34 -6.98 1.00
CA ARG A 52 -1.07 -5.77 1.38
C ARG A 52 -1.18 -5.59 2.89
N GLU A 53 -1.38 -4.34 3.28
CA GLU A 53 -1.81 -3.94 4.62
C GLU A 53 -2.93 -2.91 4.48
N ILE A 54 -3.96 -3.02 5.33
CA ILE A 54 -4.97 -1.97 5.48
C ILE A 54 -4.84 -1.41 6.88
N VAL A 55 -4.61 -0.11 6.98
CA VAL A 55 -4.42 0.60 8.25
C VAL A 55 -5.48 1.68 8.38
N LEU A 56 -6.21 1.70 9.48
CA LEU A 56 -7.09 2.81 9.84
C LEU A 56 -6.27 3.88 10.55
N PHE A 57 -6.23 5.08 9.98
CA PHE A 57 -5.52 6.23 10.54
C PHE A 57 -6.30 7.49 10.17
N ASP A 58 -6.53 8.39 11.13
CA ASP A 58 -7.23 9.67 10.89
C ASP A 58 -8.57 9.50 10.15
N ASP A 59 -9.42 8.57 10.62
CA ASP A 59 -10.72 8.20 10.03
C ASP A 59 -10.69 7.73 8.56
N LYS A 60 -9.50 7.41 8.04
CA LYS A 60 -9.27 6.93 6.68
C LYS A 60 -8.64 5.55 6.68
N PHE A 61 -8.95 4.79 5.64
CA PHE A 61 -8.38 3.46 5.39
C PHE A 61 -7.27 3.57 4.37
N PHE A 62 -6.04 3.39 4.82
CA PHE A 62 -4.85 3.36 3.99
C PHE A 62 -4.58 1.94 3.55
N LEU A 63 -4.55 1.71 2.24
CA LEU A 63 -4.13 0.45 1.64
C LEU A 63 -2.69 0.60 1.16
N ILE A 64 -1.79 -0.14 1.76
CA ILE A 64 -0.39 -0.28 1.33
C ILE A 64 -0.30 -1.57 0.54
N VAL A 65 0.14 -1.50 -0.71
CA VAL A 65 0.36 -2.67 -1.57
C VAL A 65 1.84 -2.78 -1.89
N ARG A 66 2.42 -3.97 -1.73
CA ARG A 66 3.81 -4.27 -2.08
C ARG A 66 3.83 -5.35 -3.14
N VAL A 67 4.51 -5.07 -4.25
CA VAL A 67 4.60 -6.01 -5.39
C VAL A 67 6.03 -6.52 -5.48
N PHE A 68 6.16 -7.84 -5.50
CA PHE A 68 7.43 -8.55 -5.51
C PHE A 68 7.64 -9.29 -6.83
N ASP A 69 8.90 -9.40 -7.23
CA ASP A 69 9.33 -10.22 -8.35
C ASP A 69 9.10 -11.71 -8.04
N LYS A 70 8.54 -12.43 -9.02
CA LYS A 70 8.14 -13.83 -8.82
C LYS A 70 9.29 -14.80 -8.60
N ILE A 71 10.46 -14.50 -9.16
CA ILE A 71 11.61 -15.42 -9.20
C ILE A 71 12.52 -15.14 -8.00
N PHE A 72 12.78 -13.87 -7.73
CA PHE A 72 13.78 -13.45 -6.73
C PHE A 72 13.18 -13.00 -5.41
N GLY A 73 11.84 -12.96 -5.27
CA GLY A 73 11.16 -12.46 -4.07
C GLY A 73 11.48 -11.00 -3.79
N LEU A 74 11.88 -10.25 -4.80
CA LEU A 74 12.38 -8.90 -4.65
C LEU A 74 11.25 -7.88 -4.69
N LEU A 75 11.16 -6.98 -3.71
CA LEU A 75 10.30 -5.81 -3.80
C LEU A 75 10.61 -4.96 -5.05
N LEU A 76 9.64 -4.87 -5.96
CA LEU A 76 9.72 -4.06 -7.18
C LEU A 76 9.25 -2.64 -6.89
N TYR A 77 8.07 -2.52 -6.29
CA TYR A 77 7.48 -1.24 -5.95
C TYR A 77 6.46 -1.36 -4.82
N THR A 78 6.22 -0.23 -4.16
CA THR A 78 5.18 -0.06 -3.14
C THR A 78 4.18 0.99 -3.63
N GLU A 79 2.90 0.78 -3.38
CA GLU A 79 1.86 1.76 -3.67
C GLU A 79 1.05 2.04 -2.41
N LEU A 80 0.64 3.30 -2.26
CA LEU A 80 -0.20 3.77 -1.17
C LEU A 80 -1.48 4.35 -1.75
N TYR A 81 -2.61 3.96 -1.17
CA TYR A 81 -3.96 4.38 -1.55
C TYR A 81 -4.76 4.77 -0.30
N VAL A 82 -5.69 5.71 -0.45
CA VAL A 82 -6.56 6.19 0.64
C VAL A 82 -8.01 5.91 0.28
N PHE A 83 -8.80 5.49 1.27
CA PHE A 83 -10.22 5.17 1.10
C PHE A 83 -11.04 5.62 2.30
N ASP A 84 -12.29 6.01 2.06
CA ASP A 84 -13.22 6.38 3.15
C ASP A 84 -13.77 5.16 3.90
N THR A 85 -13.67 3.96 3.33
CA THR A 85 -14.20 2.75 3.96
C THR A 85 -13.29 1.54 3.74
N HIS A 86 -13.26 0.68 4.75
CA HIS A 86 -12.59 -0.62 4.69
C HIS A 86 -13.03 -1.46 3.48
N LYS A 87 -14.35 -1.49 3.19
CA LYS A 87 -14.92 -2.23 2.05
C LYS A 87 -14.40 -1.73 0.71
N LYS A 88 -14.23 -0.42 0.54
CA LYS A 88 -13.66 0.16 -0.69
C LYS A 88 -12.19 -0.23 -0.85
N ALA A 89 -11.40 -0.15 0.22
CA ALA A 89 -9.98 -0.54 0.22
C ALA A 89 -9.81 -2.02 -0.18
N GLN A 90 -10.54 -2.92 0.49
CA GLN A 90 -10.52 -4.36 0.17
C GLN A 90 -11.01 -4.63 -1.26
N GLY A 91 -12.08 -3.97 -1.70
CA GLY A 91 -12.60 -4.13 -3.05
C GLY A 91 -11.63 -3.68 -4.14
N PHE A 92 -10.86 -2.60 -3.89
CA PHE A 92 -9.81 -2.16 -4.80
C PHE A 92 -8.67 -3.18 -4.88
N TYR A 93 -8.18 -3.67 -3.73
CA TYR A 93 -7.16 -4.71 -3.68
C TYR A 93 -7.58 -5.96 -4.47
N ASN A 94 -8.80 -6.47 -4.23
CA ASN A 94 -9.29 -7.65 -4.93
C ASN A 94 -9.29 -7.47 -6.46
N ARG A 95 -9.67 -6.28 -6.96
CA ARG A 95 -9.61 -5.97 -8.40
C ARG A 95 -8.17 -5.90 -8.93
N LEU A 96 -7.23 -5.38 -8.13
CA LEU A 96 -5.82 -5.32 -8.49
C LEU A 96 -5.24 -6.73 -8.67
N ILE A 97 -5.51 -7.63 -7.73
CA ILE A 97 -5.07 -9.04 -7.80
C ILE A 97 -5.65 -9.75 -9.02
N ILE A 98 -6.95 -9.58 -9.30
CA ILE A 98 -7.59 -10.17 -10.49
C ILE A 98 -6.93 -9.68 -11.79
N LYS A 99 -6.56 -8.40 -11.86
CA LYS A 99 -5.88 -7.84 -13.04
C LYS A 99 -4.47 -8.41 -13.21
N LEU A 100 -3.70 -8.48 -12.12
CA LEU A 100 -2.32 -8.98 -12.15
C LEU A 100 -2.24 -10.48 -12.47
N ASN A 101 -3.25 -11.26 -12.10
CA ASN A 101 -3.32 -12.70 -12.41
C ASN A 101 -3.87 -13.02 -13.81
N LYS A 102 -4.33 -12.02 -14.57
CA LYS A 102 -4.77 -12.18 -15.97
C LYS A 102 -3.69 -11.85 -17.00
N GLN A 103 -2.50 -11.42 -16.54
CA GLN A 103 -1.31 -11.16 -17.35
C GLN A 103 -0.38 -12.37 -17.29
#